data_AF-W9YHL8-F1
#
_entry.id   AF-W9YHL8-F1
#
_cell.length_a   1.000
_cell.length_b   1.000
_cell.length_c   1.000
_cell.angle_alpha   90.00
_cell.angle_beta   90.00
_cell.angle_gamma   90.00
#
_symmetry.space_group_name_H-M   'P 1'
#
loop_
_entity.id
_entity.type
_entity.pdbx_description
1 polymer ?
#
loop_
_entity_poly.entity_id
_entity_poly.type
_entity_poly.pdbx_seq_one_letter_code
_entity_poly.pdbx_strand_id
1 'polypeptide(L)'
;MDHDTEADGDDALLARVSRAFAPYLLPPNDLNNVRQSLRGYIAAQINATQNPGQGLEGLRAEYVKAVRAHRAAKSRYDSSIARDRERVTTSASNTAESIARADPSSAVLLGQHIELSRLQEQHARLVTLQDELNALARTNRRFTTLDIRSKTTSEAVSAYPDTEREVARLNDALTRSVKGLERAVVDAHQHATRERSLLQDVKTQRRSDYDGVTPQQKLHALLVTRRELTAWLEESLEKCQGSSYEARGQQEQTHDIRNETASGEPGQLLDEQYEQYLEARRRVLAVVSSLKSPLPELPQESPDSSAVQMTRRSAEIRWAEEIKSVNLIETILLPALQQQSASRALLTFATERQADELQSTMNMLDRLSDESQILLAFPLLARSGRFEHAASAFGKKHAVEDEPKDEVLRRLEPWLFAAEAAETAASGTIEAHVKRGKESMERFAQSHAELHLLREWNG
;
A
#
# COMPACT_ATOMS: atom_id res chain seq x y z
N MET A 1 25.69 -12.46 68.63
CA MET A 1 24.36 -12.41 68.01
C MET A 1 24.08 -10.99 67.58
N ASP A 2 24.34 -10.53 66.37
CA ASP A 2 25.30 -10.85 65.30
C ASP A 2 25.16 -9.64 64.37
N HIS A 3 26.16 -8.77 64.30
CA HIS A 3 26.17 -7.63 63.38
C HIS A 3 27.62 -7.24 63.08
N ASP A 4 28.35 -8.07 62.33
CA ASP A 4 29.71 -7.75 61.85
C ASP A 4 30.05 -8.42 60.50
N THR A 5 29.08 -8.69 59.63
CA THR A 5 29.32 -9.45 58.37
C THR A 5 29.02 -8.69 57.07
N GLU A 6 28.62 -7.42 57.09
CA GLU A 6 28.30 -6.69 55.85
C GLU A 6 29.47 -5.91 55.22
N ALA A 7 30.52 -5.57 56.00
CA ALA A 7 31.64 -4.77 55.48
C ALA A 7 32.59 -5.55 54.54
N ASP A 8 32.65 -6.89 54.68
CA ASP A 8 33.56 -7.74 53.90
C ASP A 8 33.03 -8.02 52.47
N GLY A 9 31.73 -7.80 52.25
CA GLY A 9 31.07 -8.01 50.97
C GLY A 9 31.38 -6.92 49.95
N ASP A 10 31.42 -5.67 50.38
CA ASP A 10 31.61 -4.52 49.48
C ASP A 10 33.06 -4.41 48.98
N ASP A 11 34.04 -4.73 49.83
CA ASP A 11 35.46 -4.79 49.45
C ASP A 11 35.74 -5.97 48.50
N ALA A 12 35.07 -7.11 48.71
CA ALA A 12 35.14 -8.24 47.78
C ALA A 12 34.50 -7.91 46.41
N LEU A 13 33.42 -7.13 46.39
CA LEU A 13 32.79 -6.67 45.16
C LEU A 13 33.67 -5.65 44.42
N LEU A 14 34.28 -4.69 45.12
CA LEU A 14 35.22 -3.73 44.53
C LEU A 14 36.48 -4.43 44.00
N ALA A 15 37.00 -5.43 44.70
CA ALA A 15 38.11 -6.26 44.23
C ALA A 15 37.74 -7.09 42.99
N ARG A 16 36.50 -7.60 42.92
CA ARG A 16 36.01 -8.38 41.77
C ARG A 16 35.75 -7.49 40.55
N VAL A 17 35.23 -6.29 40.77
CA VAL A 17 35.00 -5.27 39.74
C VAL A 17 36.33 -4.75 39.20
N SER A 18 37.28 -4.38 40.06
CA SER A 18 38.61 -3.94 39.64
C SER A 18 39.38 -5.03 38.89
N ARG A 19 39.26 -6.30 39.29
CA ARG A 19 39.83 -7.44 38.56
C ARG A 19 39.17 -7.68 37.21
N ALA A 20 37.86 -7.47 37.10
CA ALA A 20 37.13 -7.56 35.82
C ALA A 20 37.52 -6.42 34.85
N PHE A 21 37.90 -5.27 35.38
CA PHE A 21 38.35 -4.12 34.59
C PHE A 21 39.88 -4.05 34.39
N ALA A 22 40.67 -4.88 35.08
CA ALA A 22 42.12 -4.99 34.91
C ALA A 22 42.59 -5.16 33.44
N PRO A 23 41.94 -5.97 32.56
CA PRO A 23 42.34 -6.06 31.15
C PRO A 23 41.94 -4.84 30.31
N TYR A 24 41.07 -3.96 30.81
CA TYR A 24 40.62 -2.74 30.14
C TYR A 24 41.29 -1.47 30.67
N LEU A 25 42.01 -1.56 31.80
CA LEU A 25 42.87 -0.52 32.31
C LEU A 25 44.24 -0.62 31.62
N LEU A 26 44.34 -0.08 30.40
CA LEU A 26 45.63 0.04 29.72
C LEU A 26 46.62 0.82 30.61
N PRO A 27 47.91 0.45 30.63
CA PRO A 27 48.93 1.21 31.34
C PRO A 27 48.85 2.70 30.95
N PRO A 28 49.02 3.63 31.89
CA PRO A 28 48.88 5.07 31.61
C PRO A 28 49.79 5.57 30.49
N ASN A 29 50.89 4.86 30.19
CA ASN A 29 51.77 5.15 29.08
C ASN A 29 51.14 4.85 27.70
N ASP A 30 50.33 3.81 27.58
CA ASP A 30 49.67 3.45 26.31
C ASP A 30 48.50 4.39 26.01
N LEU A 31 47.78 4.85 27.05
CA LEU A 31 46.77 5.90 26.90
C LEU A 31 47.39 7.23 26.42
N ASN A 32 48.60 7.56 26.88
CA ASN A 32 49.30 8.75 26.42
C ASN A 32 49.79 8.61 24.97
N ASN A 33 50.26 7.44 24.57
CA ASN A 33 50.63 7.16 23.17
C ASN A 33 49.42 7.20 22.23
N VAL A 34 48.29 6.61 22.65
CA VAL A 34 47.03 6.68 21.90
C VAL A 34 46.52 8.12 21.83
N ARG A 35 46.61 8.91 22.91
CA ARG A 35 46.23 10.33 22.88
C ARG A 35 47.14 11.16 21.98
N GLN A 36 48.43 10.88 21.96
CA GLN A 36 49.37 11.56 21.06
C GLN A 36 49.14 11.18 19.60
N SER A 37 48.86 9.91 19.30
CA SER A 37 48.52 9.48 17.93
C SER A 37 47.18 10.05 17.47
N LEU A 38 46.17 10.10 18.34
CA LEU A 38 44.89 10.75 18.05
C LEU A 38 45.03 12.26 17.83
N ARG A 39 45.87 12.93 18.62
CA ARG A 39 46.19 14.36 18.40
C ARG A 39 46.91 14.57 17.07
N GLY A 40 47.85 13.69 16.71
CA GLY A 40 48.51 13.72 15.40
C GLY A 40 47.56 13.49 14.24
N TYR A 41 46.65 12.51 14.36
CA TYR A 41 45.63 12.21 13.36
C TYR A 41 44.62 13.37 13.21
N ILE A 42 44.15 13.95 14.31
CA ILE A 42 43.25 15.10 14.29
C ILE A 42 43.95 16.32 13.69
N ALA A 43 45.22 16.58 14.03
CA ALA A 43 45.99 17.67 13.43
C ALA A 43 46.20 17.47 11.91
N ALA A 44 46.47 16.25 11.47
CA ALA A 44 46.58 15.91 10.04
C ALA A 44 45.24 16.06 9.31
N GLN A 45 44.13 15.66 9.94
CA GLN A 45 42.78 15.84 9.40
C GLN A 45 42.40 17.32 9.30
N ILE A 46 42.75 18.13 10.30
CA ILE A 46 42.51 19.58 10.30
C ILE A 46 43.33 20.27 9.20
N ASN A 47 44.60 19.88 9.01
CA ASN A 47 45.45 20.41 7.95
C ASN A 47 44.98 19.97 6.55
N ALA A 48 44.46 18.75 6.40
CA ALA A 48 43.82 18.30 5.15
C ALA A 48 42.51 19.06 4.86
N THR A 49 41.77 19.46 5.90
CA THR A 49 40.57 20.31 5.78
C THR A 49 40.84 21.82 5.70
N GLN A 50 42.09 22.26 5.83
CA GLN A 50 42.48 23.67 5.65
C GLN A 50 42.95 24.02 4.23
N ASN A 51 43.02 23.04 3.32
CA ASN A 51 43.21 23.28 1.89
C ASN A 51 42.02 22.88 0.96
N PRO A 52 40.73 23.21 1.26
CA PRO A 52 39.59 22.93 0.40
C PRO A 52 39.16 24.15 -0.44
N GLY A 53 40.11 25.00 -0.84
CA GLY A 53 39.81 26.27 -1.52
C GLY A 53 39.28 26.16 -2.95
N GLN A 54 39.30 24.98 -3.59
CA GLN A 54 38.96 24.85 -5.02
C GLN A 54 37.76 23.95 -5.33
N GLY A 55 37.33 23.07 -4.40
CA GLY A 55 36.21 22.13 -4.64
C GLY A 55 34.88 22.50 -3.98
N LEU A 56 34.91 23.14 -2.81
CA LEU A 56 33.70 23.46 -2.04
C LEU A 56 33.00 24.75 -2.49
N GLU A 57 33.72 25.66 -3.15
CA GLU A 57 33.13 26.89 -3.68
C GLU A 57 32.19 26.59 -4.86
N GLY A 58 32.56 25.63 -5.73
CA GLY A 58 31.70 25.15 -6.81
C GLY A 58 30.44 24.46 -6.29
N LEU A 59 30.57 23.53 -5.35
CA LEU A 59 29.42 22.81 -4.79
C LEU A 59 28.47 23.73 -4.01
N ARG A 60 29.01 24.70 -3.26
CA ARG A 60 28.21 25.72 -2.58
C ARG A 60 27.51 26.64 -3.58
N ALA A 61 28.17 27.02 -4.66
CA ALA A 61 27.58 27.82 -5.72
C ALA A 61 26.47 27.06 -6.45
N GLU A 62 26.65 25.76 -6.72
CA GLU A 62 25.63 24.88 -7.31
C GLU A 62 24.45 24.67 -6.38
N TYR A 63 24.67 24.45 -5.09
CA TYR A 63 23.60 24.34 -4.10
C TYR A 63 22.78 25.64 -4.02
N VAL A 64 23.45 26.80 -3.98
CA VAL A 64 22.76 28.10 -3.97
C VAL A 64 22.00 28.33 -5.28
N LYS A 65 22.54 27.91 -6.43
CA LYS A 65 21.86 27.95 -7.72
C LYS A 65 20.62 27.05 -7.74
N ALA A 66 20.70 25.84 -7.21
CA ALA A 66 19.59 24.89 -7.10
C ALA A 66 18.48 25.42 -6.18
N VAL A 67 18.83 25.99 -5.02
CA VAL A 67 17.87 26.59 -4.09
C VAL A 67 17.16 27.79 -4.72
N ARG A 68 17.89 28.64 -5.45
CA ARG A 68 17.28 29.76 -6.19
C ARG A 68 16.34 29.28 -7.29
N ALA A 69 16.74 28.25 -8.05
CA ALA A 69 15.91 27.66 -9.09
C ALA A 69 14.63 27.03 -8.52
N HIS A 70 14.74 26.31 -7.39
CA HIS A 70 13.59 25.73 -6.69
C HIS A 70 12.62 26.81 -6.18
N ARG A 71 13.13 27.89 -5.58
CA ARG A 71 12.29 29.02 -5.14
C ARG A 71 11.58 29.69 -6.31
N ALA A 72 12.25 29.85 -7.45
CA ALA A 72 11.66 30.41 -8.66
C ALA A 72 10.60 29.47 -9.28
N ALA A 73 10.83 28.16 -9.26
CA ALA A 73 9.86 27.17 -9.72
C ALA A 73 8.61 27.18 -8.82
N LYS A 74 8.79 27.24 -7.49
CA LYS A 74 7.69 27.34 -6.53
C LYS A 74 6.87 28.61 -6.73
N SER A 75 7.51 29.77 -6.89
CA SER A 75 6.77 31.02 -7.16
C SER A 75 6.02 31.00 -8.48
N ARG A 76 6.56 30.32 -9.52
CA ARG A 76 5.86 30.15 -10.80
C ARG A 76 4.63 29.26 -10.65
N TYR A 77 4.75 28.16 -9.91
CA TYR A 77 3.65 27.25 -9.62
C TYR A 77 2.55 27.94 -8.81
N ASP A 78 2.92 28.68 -7.76
CA ASP A 78 1.98 29.46 -6.95
C ASP A 78 1.29 30.54 -7.80
N SER A 79 2.02 31.16 -8.74
CA SER A 79 1.45 32.14 -9.68
C SER A 79 0.49 31.51 -10.70
N SER A 80 0.74 30.28 -11.16
CA SER A 80 -0.20 29.56 -12.03
C SER A 80 -1.46 29.15 -11.27
N ILE A 81 -1.33 28.67 -10.03
CA ILE A 81 -2.50 28.37 -9.18
C ILE A 81 -3.33 29.63 -8.92
N ALA A 82 -2.67 30.76 -8.63
CA ALA A 82 -3.37 32.02 -8.42
C ALA A 82 -4.13 32.46 -9.68
N ARG A 83 -3.53 32.33 -10.87
CA ARG A 83 -4.18 32.62 -12.16
C ARG A 83 -5.33 31.67 -12.48
N ASP A 84 -5.19 30.40 -12.15
CA ASP A 84 -6.26 29.41 -12.36
C ASP A 84 -7.43 29.66 -11.41
N ARG A 85 -7.16 30.05 -10.15
CA ARG A 85 -8.19 30.50 -9.20
C ARG A 85 -8.89 31.77 -9.67
N GLU A 86 -8.14 32.74 -10.20
CA GLU A 86 -8.70 33.99 -10.73
C GLU A 86 -9.54 33.77 -12.00
N ARG A 87 -9.14 32.82 -12.87
CA ARG A 87 -9.95 32.36 -14.01
C ARG A 87 -11.26 31.71 -13.56
N VAL A 88 -11.22 30.88 -12.53
CA VAL A 88 -12.44 30.26 -11.98
C VAL A 88 -13.37 31.32 -11.35
N THR A 89 -12.83 32.34 -10.68
CA THR A 89 -13.65 33.42 -10.10
C THR A 89 -14.19 34.41 -11.15
N THR A 90 -13.44 34.70 -12.21
CA THR A 90 -13.91 35.58 -13.30
C THR A 90 -14.89 34.87 -14.24
N SER A 91 -14.75 33.54 -14.44
CA SER A 91 -15.78 32.73 -15.09
C SER A 91 -17.05 32.59 -14.25
N ALA A 92 -16.96 32.54 -12.92
CA ALA A 92 -18.12 32.51 -12.02
C ALA A 92 -18.84 33.87 -11.93
N SER A 93 -18.10 34.99 -12.00
CA SER A 93 -18.67 36.35 -12.01
C SER A 93 -19.45 36.66 -13.29
N ASN A 94 -18.97 36.20 -14.45
CA ASN A 94 -19.64 36.44 -15.73
C ASN A 94 -20.88 35.52 -15.93
N THR A 95 -20.97 34.40 -15.21
CA THR A 95 -22.18 33.56 -15.21
C THR A 95 -23.32 34.13 -14.34
N ALA A 96 -23.02 34.93 -13.31
CA ALA A 96 -24.06 35.48 -12.44
C ALA A 96 -24.92 36.57 -13.14
N GLU A 97 -24.32 37.39 -14.01
CA GLU A 97 -25.07 38.42 -14.75
C GLU A 97 -25.70 37.90 -16.06
N SER A 98 -25.22 36.80 -16.65
CA SER A 98 -25.79 36.22 -17.87
C SER A 98 -26.98 35.28 -17.61
N ILE A 99 -27.16 34.74 -16.39
CA ILE A 99 -28.29 33.86 -16.05
C ILE A 99 -29.61 34.65 -15.91
N ALA A 100 -29.55 35.97 -15.71
CA ALA A 100 -30.75 36.81 -15.71
C ALA A 100 -31.37 37.00 -17.12
N ARG A 101 -30.73 36.52 -18.19
CA ARG A 101 -31.21 36.65 -19.59
C ARG A 101 -31.04 35.39 -20.44
N ALA A 102 -30.92 34.21 -19.85
CA ALA A 102 -30.94 32.97 -20.62
C ALA A 102 -32.38 32.47 -20.77
N ASP A 103 -32.84 32.35 -22.02
CA ASP A 103 -34.16 31.84 -22.36
C ASP A 103 -34.43 30.47 -21.68
N PRO A 104 -35.66 30.25 -21.18
CA PRO A 104 -36.05 29.00 -20.50
C PRO A 104 -35.92 27.75 -21.38
N SER A 105 -35.74 27.94 -22.69
CA SER A 105 -35.49 26.90 -23.69
C SER A 105 -34.20 26.11 -23.43
N SER A 106 -33.10 26.77 -23.02
CA SER A 106 -31.80 26.11 -22.84
C SER A 106 -31.76 25.18 -21.63
N ALA A 107 -32.42 25.57 -20.53
CA ALA A 107 -32.54 24.75 -19.32
C ALA A 107 -33.45 23.52 -19.56
N VAL A 108 -34.52 23.68 -20.36
CA VAL A 108 -35.39 22.58 -20.76
C VAL A 108 -34.66 21.60 -21.69
N LEU A 109 -33.86 22.10 -22.64
CA LEU A 109 -33.05 21.25 -23.53
C LEU A 109 -31.98 20.47 -22.76
N LEU A 110 -31.35 21.08 -21.75
CA LEU A 110 -30.39 20.39 -20.89
C LEU A 110 -31.07 19.29 -20.05
N GLY A 111 -32.26 19.59 -19.51
CA GLY A 111 -33.07 18.59 -18.80
C GLY A 111 -33.48 17.41 -19.70
N GLN A 112 -33.91 17.70 -20.93
CA GLN A 112 -34.23 16.67 -21.93
C GLN A 112 -33.00 15.84 -22.32
N HIS A 113 -31.82 16.45 -22.40
CA HIS A 113 -30.58 15.73 -22.70
C HIS A 113 -30.16 14.79 -21.56
N ILE A 114 -30.32 15.22 -20.30
CA ILE A 114 -30.05 14.38 -19.12
C ILE A 114 -31.02 13.19 -19.08
N GLU A 115 -32.30 13.42 -19.34
CA GLU A 115 -33.30 12.34 -19.40
C GLU A 115 -33.02 11.38 -20.56
N LEU A 116 -32.62 11.88 -21.73
CA LEU A 116 -32.17 11.03 -22.84
C LEU A 116 -30.94 10.20 -22.48
N SER A 117 -29.95 10.77 -21.79
CA SER A 117 -28.76 10.05 -21.35
C SER A 117 -29.11 8.96 -20.35
N ARG A 118 -30.02 9.23 -19.39
CA ARG A 118 -30.54 8.22 -18.47
C ARG A 118 -31.29 7.09 -19.18
N LEU A 119 -32.12 7.44 -20.17
CA LEU A 119 -32.83 6.45 -20.99
C LEU A 119 -31.86 5.60 -21.82
N GLN A 120 -30.79 6.19 -22.35
CA GLN A 120 -29.74 5.47 -23.07
C GLN A 120 -28.99 4.49 -22.16
N GLU A 121 -28.66 4.89 -20.94
CA GLU A 121 -28.06 4.00 -19.95
C GLU A 121 -28.99 2.83 -19.58
N GLN A 122 -30.27 3.11 -19.37
CA GLN A 122 -31.26 2.06 -19.08
C GLN A 122 -31.42 1.11 -20.27
N HIS A 123 -31.48 1.64 -21.50
CA HIS A 123 -31.54 0.83 -22.71
C HIS A 123 -30.29 -0.04 -22.86
N ALA A 124 -29.09 0.50 -22.62
CA ALA A 124 -27.85 -0.28 -22.65
C ALA A 124 -27.88 -1.43 -21.63
N ARG A 125 -28.38 -1.20 -20.41
CA ARG A 125 -28.55 -2.25 -19.40
C ARG A 125 -29.58 -3.32 -19.80
N LEU A 126 -30.65 -2.94 -20.48
CA LEU A 126 -31.64 -3.89 -20.97
C LEU A 126 -31.11 -4.72 -22.14
N VAL A 127 -30.35 -4.10 -23.04
CA VAL A 127 -29.69 -4.81 -24.15
C VAL A 127 -28.68 -5.81 -23.61
N THR A 128 -27.86 -5.44 -22.62
CA THR A 128 -26.91 -6.40 -22.03
C THR A 128 -27.63 -7.57 -21.36
N LEU A 129 -28.70 -7.31 -20.60
CA LEU A 129 -29.51 -8.39 -20.01
C LEU A 129 -30.16 -9.28 -21.09
N GLN A 130 -30.62 -8.69 -22.19
CA GLN A 130 -31.19 -9.45 -23.30
C GLN A 130 -30.11 -10.27 -24.03
N ASP A 131 -28.90 -9.75 -24.18
CA ASP A 131 -27.77 -10.47 -24.76
C ASP A 131 -27.32 -11.63 -23.88
N GLU A 132 -27.28 -11.45 -22.56
CA GLU A 132 -27.02 -12.53 -21.60
C GLU A 132 -28.13 -13.59 -21.63
N LEU A 133 -29.40 -13.19 -21.67
CA LEU A 133 -30.51 -14.12 -21.83
C LEU A 133 -30.45 -14.87 -23.17
N ASN A 134 -30.04 -14.20 -24.25
CA ASN A 134 -29.83 -14.81 -25.55
C ASN A 134 -28.60 -15.73 -25.56
N ALA A 135 -27.56 -15.44 -24.79
CA ALA A 135 -26.39 -16.30 -24.60
C ALA A 135 -26.76 -17.56 -23.81
N LEU A 136 -27.58 -17.41 -22.75
CA LEU A 136 -28.17 -18.52 -22.00
C LEU A 136 -29.12 -19.35 -22.88
N ALA A 137 -29.95 -18.73 -23.71
CA ALA A 137 -30.81 -19.46 -24.65
C ALA A 137 -29.99 -20.21 -25.72
N ARG A 138 -28.87 -19.63 -26.18
CA ARG A 138 -27.95 -20.28 -27.13
C ARG A 138 -27.20 -21.45 -26.50
N THR A 139 -26.77 -21.34 -25.25
CA THR A 139 -26.15 -22.46 -24.52
C THR A 139 -27.16 -23.56 -24.24
N ASN A 140 -28.41 -23.22 -23.87
CA ASN A 140 -29.47 -24.22 -23.65
C ASN A 140 -29.86 -24.95 -24.95
N ARG A 141 -29.86 -24.26 -26.11
CA ARG A 141 -30.08 -24.89 -27.42
C ARG A 141 -28.95 -25.85 -27.82
N ARG A 142 -27.69 -25.58 -27.43
CA ARG A 142 -26.55 -26.49 -27.66
C ARG A 142 -26.67 -27.81 -26.89
N PHE A 143 -27.39 -27.84 -25.76
CA PHE A 143 -27.72 -29.08 -25.05
C PHE A 143 -28.85 -29.89 -25.71
N THR A 144 -29.75 -29.24 -26.46
CA THR A 144 -30.83 -29.91 -27.18
C THR A 144 -30.44 -30.44 -28.57
N THR A 145 -29.32 -29.97 -29.14
CA THR A 145 -28.84 -30.37 -30.48
C THR A 145 -27.66 -31.34 -30.44
N LEU A 146 -27.25 -31.82 -29.26
CA LEU A 146 -26.44 -33.04 -29.14
C LEU A 146 -27.35 -34.23 -29.45
N ASP A 147 -27.57 -34.38 -30.75
CA ASP A 147 -28.27 -35.45 -31.42
C ASP A 147 -27.62 -36.77 -30.99
N ILE A 148 -28.27 -37.45 -30.04
CA ILE A 148 -28.00 -38.82 -29.64
C ILE A 148 -28.39 -39.70 -30.82
N ARG A 149 -27.49 -39.75 -31.81
CA ARG A 149 -27.49 -40.79 -32.84
C ARG A 149 -26.84 -42.05 -32.24
N SER A 150 -27.54 -42.68 -31.31
CA SER A 150 -27.32 -44.09 -31.00
C SER A 150 -28.67 -44.79 -30.87
N LYS A 151 -28.95 -45.59 -31.90
CA LYS A 151 -29.99 -46.62 -31.92
C LYS A 151 -29.98 -47.40 -30.60
N THR A 152 -31.13 -47.50 -29.94
CA THR A 152 -31.80 -48.77 -29.63
C THR A 152 -33.18 -48.50 -29.00
N THR A 153 -34.21 -48.93 -29.73
CA THR A 153 -35.47 -49.53 -29.25
C THR A 153 -36.18 -48.91 -28.03
N SER A 154 -37.28 -48.22 -28.33
CA SER A 154 -38.61 -48.36 -27.72
C SER A 154 -38.70 -49.24 -26.46
N GLU A 155 -38.84 -48.62 -25.28
CA GLU A 155 -40.07 -48.65 -24.48
C GLU A 155 -39.92 -47.72 -23.27
N ALA A 156 -41.02 -47.04 -22.95
CA ALA A 156 -41.09 -46.00 -21.93
C ALA A 156 -40.96 -46.56 -20.51
N VAL A 157 -40.00 -46.08 -19.72
CA VAL A 157 -40.15 -45.90 -18.26
C VAL A 157 -39.34 -44.69 -17.81
N SER A 158 -40.06 -43.75 -17.17
CA SER A 158 -39.57 -42.66 -16.35
C SER A 158 -38.39 -43.06 -15.44
N ALA A 159 -37.23 -42.44 -15.62
CA ALA A 159 -36.18 -42.40 -14.60
C ALA A 159 -35.39 -41.09 -14.73
N TYR A 160 -35.57 -40.20 -13.75
CA TYR A 160 -34.70 -39.05 -13.53
C TYR A 160 -33.23 -39.49 -13.49
N PRO A 161 -32.28 -38.78 -14.12
CA PRO A 161 -30.86 -39.07 -13.92
C PRO A 161 -30.50 -38.79 -12.46
N ASP A 162 -29.81 -39.74 -11.81
CA ASP A 162 -29.28 -39.66 -10.43
C ASP A 162 -28.28 -38.49 -10.30
N THR A 163 -28.78 -37.25 -10.22
CA THR A 163 -27.96 -36.06 -9.97
C THR A 163 -27.25 -36.14 -8.61
N GLU A 164 -27.81 -36.87 -7.64
CA GLU A 164 -27.22 -37.06 -6.31
C GLU A 164 -25.91 -37.86 -6.34
N ARG A 165 -25.79 -38.86 -7.21
CA ARG A 165 -24.58 -39.70 -7.30
C ARG A 165 -23.42 -38.97 -7.96
N GLU A 166 -23.71 -38.09 -8.91
CA GLU A 166 -22.69 -37.29 -9.59
C GLU A 166 -22.20 -36.14 -8.71
N VAL A 167 -23.10 -35.50 -7.95
CA VAL A 167 -22.73 -34.51 -6.92
C VAL A 167 -21.90 -35.16 -5.80
N ALA A 168 -22.26 -36.37 -5.35
CA ALA A 168 -21.47 -37.09 -4.35
C ALA A 168 -20.04 -37.39 -4.83
N ARG A 169 -19.88 -37.83 -6.09
CA ARG A 169 -18.55 -38.09 -6.69
C ARG A 169 -17.71 -36.83 -6.83
N LEU A 170 -18.32 -35.71 -7.21
CA LEU A 170 -17.64 -34.42 -7.29
C LEU A 170 -17.23 -33.91 -5.90
N ASN A 171 -18.09 -34.09 -4.89
CA ASN A 171 -17.76 -33.74 -3.52
C ASN A 171 -16.61 -34.59 -2.96
N ASP A 172 -16.58 -35.89 -3.27
CA ASP A 172 -15.46 -36.76 -2.90
C ASP A 172 -14.17 -36.40 -3.64
N ALA A 173 -14.24 -35.97 -4.90
CA ALA A 173 -13.08 -35.50 -5.66
C ALA A 173 -12.55 -34.16 -5.10
N LEU A 174 -13.45 -33.24 -4.76
CA LEU A 174 -13.11 -31.95 -4.16
C LEU A 174 -12.48 -32.15 -2.79
N THR A 175 -13.07 -32.97 -1.92
CA THR A 175 -12.52 -33.26 -0.59
C THR A 175 -11.15 -33.96 -0.66
N ARG A 176 -10.92 -34.83 -1.65
CA ARG A 176 -9.59 -35.40 -1.91
C ARG A 176 -8.58 -34.34 -2.37
N SER A 177 -9.00 -33.43 -3.25
CA SER A 177 -8.16 -32.31 -3.70
C SER A 177 -7.79 -31.37 -2.55
N VAL A 178 -8.77 -30.99 -1.73
CA VAL A 178 -8.57 -30.15 -0.54
C VAL A 178 -7.61 -30.81 0.44
N LYS A 179 -7.79 -32.10 0.75
CA LYS A 179 -6.85 -32.86 1.58
C LYS A 179 -5.45 -32.96 0.98
N GLY A 180 -5.34 -33.04 -0.34
CA GLY A 180 -4.06 -33.00 -1.05
C GLY A 180 -3.37 -31.65 -0.91
N LEU A 181 -4.13 -30.56 -1.02
CA LEU A 181 -3.63 -29.20 -0.82
C LEU A 181 -3.22 -28.97 0.64
N GLU A 182 -4.02 -29.40 1.61
CA GLU A 182 -3.70 -29.32 3.04
C GLU A 182 -2.37 -30.01 3.34
N ARG A 183 -2.16 -31.22 2.81
CA ARG A 183 -0.87 -31.93 2.93
C ARG A 183 0.27 -31.17 2.28
N ALA A 184 0.09 -30.69 1.05
CA ALA A 184 1.12 -29.92 0.35
C ALA A 184 1.49 -28.63 1.10
N VAL A 185 0.51 -27.95 1.72
CA VAL A 185 0.73 -26.75 2.53
C VAL A 185 1.48 -27.10 3.81
N VAL A 186 1.12 -28.19 4.49
CA VAL A 186 1.84 -28.67 5.68
C VAL A 186 3.27 -29.05 5.33
N ASP A 187 3.49 -29.77 4.23
CA ASP A 187 4.82 -30.17 3.75
C ASP A 187 5.65 -28.93 3.39
N ALA A 188 5.07 -27.98 2.66
CA ALA A 188 5.73 -26.71 2.34
C ALA A 188 6.08 -25.91 3.60
N HIS A 189 5.18 -25.86 4.59
CA HIS A 189 5.44 -25.22 5.87
C HIS A 189 6.56 -25.92 6.65
N GLN A 190 6.59 -27.25 6.65
CA GLN A 190 7.67 -28.03 7.25
C GLN A 190 9.01 -27.83 6.53
N HIS A 191 9.00 -27.68 5.20
CA HIS A 191 10.19 -27.34 4.43
C HIS A 191 10.69 -25.93 4.76
N ALA A 192 9.81 -24.93 4.78
CA ALA A 192 10.15 -23.55 5.10
C ALA A 192 10.67 -23.39 6.55
N THR A 193 10.09 -24.12 7.50
CA THR A 193 10.56 -24.11 8.89
C THR A 193 11.93 -24.78 9.04
N ARG A 194 12.18 -25.89 8.33
CA ARG A 194 13.51 -26.52 8.24
C ARG A 194 14.55 -25.55 7.66
N GLU A 195 14.26 -24.92 6.53
CA GLU A 195 15.16 -23.91 5.93
C GLU A 195 15.40 -22.73 6.86
N ARG A 196 14.37 -22.24 7.54
CA ARG A 196 14.50 -21.16 8.52
C ARG A 196 15.40 -21.54 9.69
N SER A 197 15.28 -22.78 10.20
CA SER A 197 16.17 -23.29 11.25
C SER A 197 17.63 -23.40 10.78
N LEU A 198 17.86 -23.93 9.57
CA LEU A 198 19.19 -24.00 8.97
C LEU A 198 19.80 -22.60 8.77
N LEU A 199 19.00 -21.62 8.34
CA LEU A 199 19.45 -20.23 8.22
C LEU A 199 19.77 -19.61 9.57
N GLN A 200 19.03 -19.98 10.62
CA GLN A 200 19.30 -19.51 11.97
C GLN A 200 20.60 -20.12 12.52
N ASP A 201 20.84 -21.40 12.28
CA ASP A 201 22.06 -22.11 12.66
C ASP A 201 23.29 -21.54 11.92
N VAL A 202 23.17 -21.26 10.62
CA VAL A 202 24.24 -20.57 9.87
C VAL A 202 24.47 -19.16 10.38
N LYS A 203 23.41 -18.44 10.79
CA LYS A 203 23.54 -17.10 11.37
C LYS A 203 24.21 -17.12 12.75
N THR A 204 23.92 -18.09 13.59
CA THR A 204 24.56 -18.23 14.92
C THR A 204 26.01 -18.67 14.77
N GLN A 205 26.30 -19.61 13.87
CA GLN A 205 27.67 -20.05 13.58
C GLN A 205 28.52 -18.95 12.94
N ARG A 206 27.97 -18.15 12.02
CA ARG A 206 28.69 -16.97 11.51
C ARG A 206 28.84 -15.89 12.57
N ARG A 207 27.88 -15.72 13.50
CA ARG A 207 27.96 -14.72 14.59
C ARG A 207 29.16 -14.94 15.51
N SER A 208 29.56 -16.19 15.77
CA SER A 208 30.77 -16.49 16.55
C SER A 208 32.09 -16.19 15.83
N ASP A 209 32.07 -16.06 14.50
CA ASP A 209 33.28 -15.80 13.69
C ASP A 209 33.57 -14.29 13.49
N TYR A 210 32.69 -13.39 13.95
CA TYR A 210 32.87 -11.94 13.76
C TYR A 210 33.85 -11.28 14.75
N ASP A 211 34.32 -11.98 15.79
CA ASP A 211 35.21 -11.42 16.82
C ASP A 211 36.66 -11.21 16.35
N GLY A 212 37.00 -11.57 15.10
CA GLY A 212 38.34 -11.41 14.50
C GLY A 212 38.40 -10.66 13.16
N VAL A 213 37.28 -10.08 12.69
CA VAL A 213 37.21 -9.51 11.33
C VAL A 213 37.73 -8.07 11.29
N THR A 214 38.79 -7.83 10.53
CA THR A 214 39.35 -6.49 10.32
C THR A 214 38.40 -5.60 9.51
N PRO A 215 38.40 -4.26 9.70
CA PRO A 215 37.50 -3.36 8.98
C PRO A 215 37.68 -3.40 7.45
N GLN A 216 38.88 -3.74 6.96
CA GLN A 216 39.19 -3.91 5.55
C GLN A 216 38.55 -5.17 4.95
N GLN A 217 38.52 -6.28 5.70
CA GLN A 217 37.81 -7.50 5.29
C GLN A 217 36.29 -7.27 5.26
N LYS A 218 35.75 -6.47 6.19
CA LYS A 218 34.34 -6.07 6.17
C LYS A 218 34.00 -5.23 4.93
N LEU A 219 34.85 -4.28 4.56
CA LEU A 219 34.67 -3.48 3.35
C LEU A 219 34.75 -4.36 2.09
N HIS A 220 35.74 -5.25 2.02
CA HIS A 220 35.85 -6.22 0.92
C HIS A 220 34.63 -7.13 0.81
N ALA A 221 34.15 -7.69 1.93
CA ALA A 221 32.93 -8.49 1.96
C ALA A 221 31.71 -7.70 1.51
N LEU A 222 31.56 -6.44 1.93
CA LEU A 222 30.48 -5.56 1.47
C LEU A 222 30.56 -5.29 -0.03
N LEU A 223 31.76 -5.07 -0.58
CA LEU A 223 31.95 -4.90 -2.01
C LEU A 223 31.61 -6.17 -2.80
N VAL A 224 31.99 -7.34 -2.28
CA VAL A 224 31.63 -8.63 -2.88
C VAL A 224 30.12 -8.85 -2.83
N THR A 225 29.47 -8.62 -1.67
CA THR A 225 28.01 -8.73 -1.58
C THR A 225 27.29 -7.73 -2.46
N ARG A 226 27.83 -6.52 -2.64
CA ARG A 226 27.28 -5.53 -3.56
C ARG A 226 27.37 -6.05 -4.98
N ARG A 227 28.53 -6.54 -5.43
CA ARG A 227 28.70 -7.10 -6.77
C ARG A 227 27.77 -8.27 -7.02
N GLU A 228 27.63 -9.18 -6.05
CA GLU A 228 26.75 -10.33 -6.16
C GLU A 228 25.27 -9.92 -6.25
N LEU A 229 24.83 -8.97 -5.41
CA LEU A 229 23.47 -8.44 -5.47
C LEU A 229 23.21 -7.67 -6.77
N THR A 230 24.21 -6.95 -7.28
CA THR A 230 24.13 -6.28 -8.58
C THR A 230 24.02 -7.31 -9.71
N ALA A 231 24.83 -8.35 -9.71
CA ALA A 231 24.76 -9.43 -10.70
C ALA A 231 23.41 -10.17 -10.62
N TRP A 232 22.92 -10.47 -9.42
CA TRP A 232 21.61 -11.08 -9.24
C TRP A 232 20.48 -10.15 -9.70
N LEU A 233 20.58 -8.84 -9.45
CA LEU A 233 19.62 -7.87 -9.96
C LEU A 233 19.66 -7.80 -11.48
N GLU A 234 20.83 -7.75 -12.09
CA GLU A 234 21.03 -7.77 -13.54
C GLU A 234 20.44 -9.05 -14.14
N GLU A 235 20.73 -10.23 -13.58
CA GLU A 235 20.14 -11.51 -13.99
C GLU A 235 18.62 -11.56 -13.80
N SER A 236 18.11 -11.01 -12.69
CA SER A 236 16.66 -10.93 -12.44
C SER A 236 15.97 -9.99 -13.43
N LEU A 237 16.62 -8.88 -13.79
CA LEU A 237 16.13 -7.93 -14.79
C LEU A 237 16.21 -8.54 -16.19
N GLU A 238 17.27 -9.28 -16.51
CA GLU A 238 17.40 -10.04 -17.76
C GLU A 238 16.32 -11.11 -17.88
N LYS A 239 16.01 -11.86 -16.81
CA LYS A 239 14.87 -12.80 -16.80
C LYS A 239 13.52 -12.11 -16.98
N CYS A 240 13.36 -10.90 -16.43
CA CYS A 240 12.14 -10.11 -16.62
C CYS A 240 12.04 -9.50 -18.03
N GLN A 241 13.18 -9.22 -18.69
CA GLN A 241 13.24 -8.60 -20.02
C GLN A 241 13.30 -9.64 -21.16
N GLY A 242 13.88 -10.81 -20.92
CA GLY A 242 14.01 -11.94 -21.85
C GLY A 242 12.89 -12.98 -21.76
N SER A 243 11.82 -12.72 -20.98
CA SER A 243 10.60 -13.54 -20.94
C SER A 243 9.67 -13.29 -22.13
N SER A 244 10.11 -12.52 -23.12
CA SER A 244 9.52 -12.52 -24.45
C SER A 244 10.57 -13.21 -25.33
N TYR A 245 10.26 -14.39 -25.86
CA TYR A 245 11.07 -15.20 -26.80
C TYR A 245 12.48 -15.56 -26.25
N GLU A 246 12.79 -16.79 -25.82
CA GLU A 246 12.87 -17.97 -26.68
C GLU A 246 12.87 -19.28 -25.86
N ALA A 247 11.91 -20.15 -26.16
CA ALA A 247 12.09 -21.60 -26.02
C ALA A 247 12.35 -22.17 -27.42
N ARG A 248 13.52 -21.86 -28.01
CA ARG A 248 14.03 -22.62 -29.17
C ARG A 248 15.50 -22.33 -29.41
N GLY A 249 16.36 -23.32 -29.20
CA GLY A 249 17.69 -23.32 -29.81
C GLY A 249 18.80 -23.79 -28.90
N GLN A 250 18.92 -25.11 -28.75
CA GLN A 250 20.25 -25.70 -28.67
C GLN A 250 21.00 -25.31 -29.95
N GLN A 251 22.00 -24.44 -29.85
CA GLN A 251 23.22 -24.64 -30.61
C GLN A 251 24.39 -23.93 -29.95
N GLU A 252 25.35 -24.76 -29.54
CA GLU A 252 26.70 -24.37 -29.19
C GLU A 252 27.28 -23.44 -30.28
N GLN A 253 27.70 -22.25 -29.87
CA GLN A 253 28.85 -21.61 -30.50
C GLN A 253 29.56 -20.76 -29.46
N THR A 254 30.54 -21.41 -28.86
CA THR A 254 31.72 -20.76 -28.29
C THR A 254 32.24 -19.73 -29.28
N HIS A 255 32.10 -18.44 -28.97
CA HIS A 255 32.96 -17.43 -29.55
C HIS A 255 33.72 -16.76 -28.41
N ASP A 256 34.96 -17.20 -28.25
CA ASP A 256 36.03 -16.38 -27.70
C ASP A 256 35.96 -15.00 -28.33
N ILE A 257 35.73 -13.98 -27.52
CA ILE A 257 36.25 -12.63 -27.78
C ILE A 257 37.02 -12.22 -26.53
N ARG A 258 38.22 -12.79 -26.50
CA ARG A 258 39.41 -12.28 -25.85
C ARG A 258 39.57 -10.78 -26.15
N ASN A 259 39.77 -10.02 -25.08
CA ASN A 259 40.50 -8.74 -25.01
C ASN A 259 40.99 -8.16 -26.34
N GLU A 260 40.26 -7.17 -26.85
CA GLU A 260 40.86 -6.10 -27.63
C GLU A 260 40.50 -4.76 -26.99
N THR A 261 41.50 -4.18 -26.36
CA THR A 261 41.59 -2.75 -26.06
C THR A 261 41.51 -1.97 -27.37
N ALA A 262 40.30 -1.61 -27.80
CA ALA A 262 40.10 -0.64 -28.85
C ALA A 262 39.62 0.67 -28.20
N SER A 263 40.60 1.52 -27.94
CA SER A 263 40.44 2.96 -27.74
C SER A 263 39.79 3.57 -29.00
N GLY A 264 38.47 3.43 -29.13
CA GLY A 264 37.64 4.06 -30.15
C GLY A 264 36.54 4.83 -29.43
N GLU A 265 36.51 6.14 -29.65
CA GLU A 265 35.56 7.11 -29.08
C GLU A 265 34.14 6.53 -28.94
N PRO A 266 33.49 6.62 -27.75
CA PRO A 266 32.13 6.08 -27.53
C PRO A 266 31.05 6.75 -28.42
N GLY A 267 31.40 7.81 -29.16
CA GLY A 267 30.53 8.43 -30.15
C GLY A 267 30.35 7.60 -31.43
N GLN A 268 31.39 6.88 -31.89
CA GLN A 268 31.30 6.14 -33.17
C GLN A 268 30.37 4.93 -33.07
N LEU A 269 30.41 4.23 -31.93
CA LEU A 269 29.50 3.11 -31.63
C LEU A 269 28.04 3.59 -31.49
N LEU A 270 27.83 4.80 -30.98
CA LEU A 270 26.51 5.41 -30.86
C LEU A 270 25.97 5.85 -32.22
N ASP A 271 26.82 6.42 -33.07
CA ASP A 271 26.47 6.82 -34.43
C ASP A 271 26.11 5.61 -35.30
N GLU A 272 26.84 4.50 -35.17
CA GLU A 272 26.52 3.24 -35.85
C GLU A 272 25.19 2.64 -35.38
N GLN A 273 24.93 2.63 -34.06
CA GLN A 273 23.64 2.20 -33.53
C GLN A 273 22.49 3.11 -33.98
N TYR A 274 22.74 4.42 -34.09
CA TYR A 274 21.74 5.38 -34.53
C TYR A 274 21.45 5.27 -36.04
N GLU A 275 22.46 5.00 -36.87
CA GLU A 275 22.31 4.65 -38.29
C GLU A 275 21.45 3.38 -38.45
N GLN A 276 21.77 2.31 -37.70
CA GLN A 276 20.96 1.07 -37.72
C GLN A 276 19.51 1.31 -37.30
N TYR A 277 19.29 2.15 -36.29
CA TYR A 277 17.95 2.56 -35.87
C TYR A 277 17.20 3.34 -36.95
N LEU A 278 17.87 4.27 -37.63
CA LEU A 278 17.28 5.03 -38.74
C LEU A 278 16.94 4.14 -39.93
N GLU A 279 17.78 3.16 -40.27
CA GLU A 279 17.49 2.18 -41.31
C GLU A 279 16.28 1.31 -40.97
N ALA A 280 16.22 0.79 -39.74
CA ALA A 280 15.08 0.01 -39.27
C ALA A 280 13.78 0.82 -39.36
N ARG A 281 13.83 2.10 -38.95
CA ARG A 281 12.69 3.01 -39.05
C ARG A 281 12.29 3.29 -40.50
N ARG A 282 13.25 3.46 -41.42
CA ARG A 282 12.98 3.60 -42.86
C ARG A 282 12.31 2.35 -43.43
N ARG A 283 12.75 1.14 -43.05
CA ARG A 283 12.13 -0.12 -43.48
C ARG A 283 10.69 -0.24 -42.98
N VAL A 284 10.44 0.11 -41.72
CA VAL A 284 9.08 0.12 -41.17
C VAL A 284 8.20 1.14 -41.90
N LEU A 285 8.70 2.36 -42.16
CA LEU A 285 7.97 3.37 -42.91
C LEU A 285 7.72 2.96 -44.37
N ALA A 286 8.66 2.26 -45.00
CA ALA A 286 8.49 1.71 -46.35
C ALA A 286 7.38 0.64 -46.38
N VAL A 287 7.36 -0.28 -45.40
CA VAL A 287 6.30 -1.28 -45.25
C VAL A 287 4.96 -0.61 -45.00
N VAL A 288 4.88 0.37 -44.10
CA VAL A 288 3.66 1.12 -43.84
C VAL A 288 3.20 1.90 -45.09
N SER A 289 4.13 2.41 -45.90
CA SER A 289 3.80 3.07 -47.16
C SER A 289 3.30 2.10 -48.24
N SER A 290 3.85 0.88 -48.31
CA SER A 290 3.35 -0.16 -49.21
C SER A 290 1.97 -0.68 -48.81
N LEU A 291 1.68 -0.72 -47.50
CA LEU A 291 0.33 -1.05 -47.00
C LEU A 291 -0.70 0.09 -47.23
N LYS A 292 -0.23 1.32 -47.47
CA LYS A 292 -1.08 2.49 -47.78
C LYS A 292 -1.29 2.73 -49.27
N SER A 293 -0.67 1.93 -50.15
CA SER A 293 -0.97 1.98 -51.59
C SER A 293 -2.32 1.30 -51.85
N PRO A 294 -3.23 1.92 -52.62
CA PRO A 294 -4.46 1.24 -53.03
C PRO A 294 -4.11 -0.01 -53.86
N LEU A 295 -4.77 -1.12 -53.52
CA LEU A 295 -4.57 -2.42 -54.14
C LEU A 295 -4.97 -2.36 -55.63
N PRO A 296 -4.13 -2.80 -56.58
CA PRO A 296 -4.56 -3.01 -57.96
C PRO A 296 -5.52 -4.20 -58.02
N GLU A 297 -6.70 -3.97 -58.59
CA GLU A 297 -7.62 -5.05 -58.97
C GLU A 297 -6.94 -5.96 -60.01
N LEU A 298 -6.83 -7.26 -59.72
CA LEU A 298 -6.57 -8.26 -60.74
C LEU A 298 -7.47 -9.50 -60.57
N PRO A 299 -7.84 -10.14 -61.68
CA PRO A 299 -9.14 -10.77 -61.90
C PRO A 299 -9.23 -12.23 -61.44
N GLN A 300 -10.48 -12.67 -61.29
CA GLN A 300 -10.88 -14.05 -61.11
C GLN A 300 -10.35 -14.96 -62.23
N GLU A 301 -9.75 -16.08 -61.84
CA GLU A 301 -9.63 -17.26 -62.69
C GLU A 301 -10.00 -18.53 -61.90
N SER A 302 -10.59 -19.45 -62.66
CA SER A 302 -11.41 -20.61 -62.30
C SER A 302 -10.70 -21.75 -61.56
N PRO A 303 -11.46 -22.66 -60.91
CA PRO A 303 -10.91 -23.81 -60.21
C PRO A 303 -10.73 -25.00 -61.16
N ASP A 304 -9.55 -25.61 -61.17
CA ASP A 304 -9.40 -27.05 -61.38
C ASP A 304 -7.97 -27.48 -61.05
N SER A 305 -7.82 -28.37 -60.08
CA SER A 305 -6.93 -29.55 -60.13
C SER A 305 -6.74 -30.18 -58.75
N SER A 306 -7.36 -31.36 -58.60
CA SER A 306 -6.74 -32.61 -58.15
C SER A 306 -5.97 -32.66 -56.80
N ALA A 307 -6.67 -33.18 -55.79
CA ALA A 307 -6.32 -34.44 -55.13
C ALA A 307 -4.86 -34.71 -54.72
N VAL A 308 -4.27 -33.91 -53.83
CA VAL A 308 -3.21 -34.37 -52.90
C VAL A 308 -3.27 -33.57 -51.58
N GLN A 309 -4.18 -33.88 -50.66
CA GLN A 309 -4.11 -33.37 -49.27
C GLN A 309 -5.13 -34.05 -48.34
N MET A 310 -4.91 -35.32 -48.00
CA MET A 310 -5.73 -36.00 -46.98
C MET A 310 -4.94 -36.46 -45.75
N THR A 311 -3.66 -36.07 -45.64
CA THR A 311 -2.81 -36.39 -44.47
C THR A 311 -2.29 -35.16 -43.71
N ARG A 312 -2.50 -33.92 -44.17
CA ARG A 312 -2.15 -32.70 -43.41
C ARG A 312 -3.24 -32.20 -42.45
N ARG A 313 -4.50 -32.58 -42.67
CA ARG A 313 -5.64 -32.06 -41.89
C ARG A 313 -5.67 -32.46 -40.41
N SER A 314 -5.02 -33.55 -39.99
CA SER A 314 -5.02 -33.94 -38.56
C SER A 314 -3.99 -33.18 -37.71
N ALA A 315 -2.94 -32.60 -38.31
CA ALA A 315 -2.01 -31.74 -37.57
C ALA A 315 -2.58 -30.32 -37.42
N GLU A 316 -3.13 -29.73 -38.48
CA GLU A 316 -3.70 -28.37 -38.48
C GLU A 316 -4.90 -28.19 -37.53
N ILE A 317 -5.69 -29.23 -37.28
CA ILE A 317 -6.82 -29.17 -36.33
C ILE A 317 -6.31 -29.07 -34.87
N ARG A 318 -5.19 -29.71 -34.54
CA ARG A 318 -4.61 -29.62 -33.19
C ARG A 318 -4.00 -28.24 -32.92
N TRP A 319 -3.30 -27.66 -33.89
CA TRP A 319 -2.80 -26.29 -33.80
C TRP A 319 -3.93 -25.25 -33.73
N ALA A 320 -5.05 -25.46 -34.43
CA ALA A 320 -6.20 -24.56 -34.37
C ALA A 320 -6.93 -24.59 -33.01
N GLU A 321 -6.99 -25.73 -32.34
CA GLU A 321 -7.54 -25.85 -30.97
C GLU A 321 -6.61 -25.17 -29.94
N GLU A 322 -5.30 -25.34 -30.11
CA GLU A 322 -4.26 -24.76 -29.25
C GLU A 322 -4.17 -23.23 -29.42
N ILE A 323 -4.24 -22.72 -30.66
CA ILE A 323 -4.31 -21.28 -30.98
C ILE A 323 -5.64 -20.65 -30.49
N LYS A 324 -6.75 -21.39 -30.48
CA LYS A 324 -8.01 -20.94 -29.88
C LYS A 324 -7.92 -20.88 -28.36
N SER A 325 -7.22 -21.82 -27.71
CA SER A 325 -7.00 -21.79 -26.27
C SER A 325 -6.08 -20.65 -25.82
N VAL A 326 -5.02 -20.36 -26.59
CA VAL A 326 -4.13 -19.21 -26.36
C VAL A 326 -4.87 -17.89 -26.56
N ASN A 327 -5.70 -17.79 -27.61
CA ASN A 327 -6.57 -16.63 -27.78
C ASN A 327 -7.55 -16.46 -26.61
N LEU A 328 -8.11 -17.54 -26.05
CA LEU A 328 -9.04 -17.46 -24.93
C LEU A 328 -8.34 -17.02 -23.63
N ILE A 329 -7.08 -17.45 -23.45
CA ILE A 329 -6.24 -17.01 -22.32
C ILE A 329 -5.91 -15.52 -22.45
N GLU A 330 -5.47 -15.07 -23.64
CA GLU A 330 -5.10 -13.67 -23.87
C GLU A 330 -6.31 -12.72 -23.90
N THR A 331 -7.45 -13.15 -24.43
CA THR A 331 -8.63 -12.28 -24.59
C THR A 331 -9.56 -12.26 -23.38
N ILE A 332 -9.58 -13.31 -22.55
CA ILE A 332 -10.53 -13.43 -21.43
C ILE A 332 -9.79 -13.51 -20.08
N LEU A 333 -8.83 -14.41 -19.94
CA LEU A 333 -8.17 -14.64 -18.63
C LEU A 333 -7.20 -13.52 -18.27
N LEU A 334 -6.40 -13.03 -19.21
CA LEU A 334 -5.38 -12.02 -18.96
C LEU A 334 -6.00 -10.67 -18.56
N PRO A 335 -7.06 -10.16 -19.24
CA PRO A 335 -7.76 -8.96 -18.80
C PRO A 335 -8.49 -9.15 -17.48
N ALA A 336 -9.08 -10.33 -17.23
CA ALA A 336 -9.73 -10.63 -15.95
C ALA A 336 -8.73 -10.65 -14.78
N LEU A 337 -7.54 -11.23 -14.99
CA LEU A 337 -6.45 -11.24 -14.01
C LEU A 337 -5.92 -9.82 -13.76
N GLN A 338 -5.76 -9.00 -14.82
CA GLN A 338 -5.37 -7.60 -14.71
C GLN A 338 -6.44 -6.76 -13.98
N GLN A 339 -7.72 -7.02 -14.23
CA GLN A 339 -8.81 -6.35 -13.53
C GLN A 339 -8.86 -6.77 -12.05
N GLN A 340 -8.57 -8.04 -11.75
CA GLN A 340 -8.47 -8.54 -10.38
C GLN A 340 -7.26 -7.96 -9.64
N SER A 341 -6.10 -7.82 -10.31
CA SER A 341 -4.92 -7.22 -9.70
C SER A 341 -5.13 -5.72 -9.47
N ALA A 342 -5.76 -5.01 -10.42
CA ALA A 342 -6.12 -3.61 -10.28
C ALA A 342 -7.15 -3.40 -9.15
N SER A 343 -8.18 -4.24 -9.03
CA SER A 343 -9.15 -4.13 -7.94
C SER A 343 -8.53 -4.43 -6.57
N ARG A 344 -7.61 -5.39 -6.49
CA ARG A 344 -6.80 -5.62 -5.29
C ARG A 344 -5.90 -4.43 -4.96
N ALA A 345 -5.27 -3.81 -5.95
CA ALA A 345 -4.47 -2.60 -5.75
C ALA A 345 -5.32 -1.43 -5.23
N LEU A 346 -6.53 -1.24 -5.75
CA LEU A 346 -7.47 -0.23 -5.26
C LEU A 346 -7.97 -0.54 -3.84
N LEU A 347 -8.26 -1.81 -3.53
CA LEU A 347 -8.65 -2.22 -2.18
C LEU A 347 -7.53 -1.99 -1.17
N THR A 348 -6.30 -2.39 -1.50
CA THR A 348 -5.13 -2.16 -0.64
C THR A 348 -4.89 -0.66 -0.41
N PHE A 349 -4.91 0.14 -1.48
CA PHE A 349 -4.82 1.59 -1.37
C PHE A 349 -5.95 2.20 -0.51
N ALA A 350 -7.19 1.74 -0.67
CA ALA A 350 -8.30 2.22 0.15
C ALA A 350 -8.14 1.84 1.63
N THR A 351 -7.66 0.63 1.93
CA THR A 351 -7.40 0.20 3.30
C THR A 351 -6.23 0.95 3.94
N GLU A 352 -5.16 1.22 3.19
CA GLU A 352 -4.02 2.03 3.65
C GLU A 352 -4.49 3.46 3.94
N ARG A 353 -5.24 4.06 3.00
CA ARG A 353 -5.79 5.40 3.18
C ARG A 353 -6.71 5.49 4.39
N GLN A 354 -7.54 4.47 4.61
CA GLN A 354 -8.40 4.39 5.79
C GLN A 354 -7.57 4.28 7.08
N ALA A 355 -6.52 3.45 7.09
CA ALA A 355 -5.63 3.32 8.24
C ALA A 355 -4.90 4.64 8.55
N ASP A 356 -4.43 5.35 7.52
CA ASP A 356 -3.79 6.67 7.66
C ASP A 356 -4.75 7.71 8.25
N GLU A 357 -6.00 7.75 7.77
CA GLU A 357 -7.03 8.65 8.30
C GLU A 357 -7.40 8.30 9.75
N LEU A 358 -7.53 7.01 10.07
CA LEU A 358 -7.76 6.56 11.45
C LEU A 358 -6.60 6.95 12.36
N GLN A 359 -5.35 6.77 11.93
CA GLN A 359 -4.19 7.18 12.71
C GLN A 359 -4.12 8.71 12.88
N SER A 360 -4.44 9.47 11.84
CA SER A 360 -4.51 10.94 11.87
C SER A 360 -5.56 11.43 12.86
N THR A 361 -6.77 10.83 12.85
CA THR A 361 -7.84 11.15 13.79
C THR A 361 -7.48 10.77 15.22
N MET A 362 -6.83 9.62 15.45
CA MET A 362 -6.32 9.24 16.78
C MET A 362 -5.29 10.23 17.30
N ASN A 363 -4.30 10.63 16.48
CA ASN A 363 -3.29 11.60 16.86
C ASN A 363 -3.92 12.97 17.17
N MET A 364 -4.93 13.38 16.40
CA MET A 364 -5.67 14.61 16.64
C MET A 364 -6.46 14.54 17.96
N LEU A 365 -7.10 13.41 18.26
CA LEU A 365 -7.80 13.19 19.52
C LEU A 365 -6.85 13.19 20.72
N ASP A 366 -5.67 12.57 20.60
CA ASP A 366 -4.64 12.59 21.64
C ASP A 366 -4.18 14.03 21.90
N ARG A 367 -3.90 14.80 20.84
CA ARG A 367 -3.54 16.22 20.98
C ARG A 367 -4.65 17.06 21.58
N LEU A 368 -5.90 16.86 21.15
CA LEU A 368 -7.04 17.54 21.74
C LEU A 368 -7.17 17.18 23.22
N SER A 369 -6.91 15.92 23.59
CA SER A 369 -6.93 15.49 24.99
C SER A 369 -5.90 16.22 25.84
N ASP A 370 -4.68 16.41 25.33
CA ASP A 370 -3.61 17.15 26.00
C ASP A 370 -3.94 18.65 26.16
N GLU A 371 -4.61 19.23 25.17
CA GLU A 371 -5.00 20.65 25.17
C GLU A 371 -6.30 20.92 25.97
N SER A 372 -7.04 19.87 26.34
CA SER A 372 -8.37 20.03 26.94
C SER A 372 -8.33 20.41 28.43
N GLN A 373 -8.99 21.52 28.74
CA GLN A 373 -9.14 21.97 30.13
C GLN A 373 -10.18 21.15 30.90
N ILE A 374 -11.15 20.56 30.19
CA ILE A 374 -12.23 19.78 30.80
C ILE A 374 -11.70 18.44 31.32
N LEU A 375 -10.81 17.75 30.59
CA LEU A 375 -10.19 16.52 31.10
C LEU A 375 -9.23 16.80 32.27
N LEU A 376 -8.58 17.96 32.29
CA LEU A 376 -7.75 18.39 33.42
C LEU A 376 -8.61 18.66 34.67
N ALA A 377 -9.79 19.25 34.49
CA ALA A 377 -10.73 19.53 35.59
C ALA A 377 -11.41 18.25 36.12
N PHE A 378 -11.68 17.28 35.24
CA PHE A 378 -12.35 16.01 35.57
C PHE A 378 -11.51 14.81 35.07
N PRO A 379 -10.36 14.53 35.69
CA PRO A 379 -9.52 13.41 35.29
C PRO A 379 -10.21 12.08 35.59
N LEU A 380 -10.21 11.15 34.64
CA LEU A 380 -10.64 9.79 34.94
C LEU A 380 -9.64 9.14 35.87
N LEU A 381 -10.10 8.82 37.08
CA LEU A 381 -9.35 7.96 38.00
C LEU A 381 -9.09 6.55 37.42
N ALA A 382 -9.75 6.18 36.32
CA ALA A 382 -9.63 4.88 35.66
C ALA A 382 -8.28 4.62 34.98
N ARG A 383 -7.50 5.64 34.58
CA ARG A 383 -6.20 5.41 33.91
C ARG A 383 -5.05 5.12 34.87
N SER A 384 -5.26 5.28 36.17
CA SER A 384 -4.34 4.79 37.18
C SER A 384 -4.83 3.40 37.60
N GLY A 385 -4.06 2.35 37.29
CA GLY A 385 -4.37 0.96 37.69
C GLY A 385 -4.49 0.73 39.20
N ARG A 386 -4.42 1.78 40.02
CA ARG A 386 -4.64 1.76 41.47
C ARG A 386 -6.11 2.01 41.87
N PHE A 387 -6.97 2.45 40.95
CA PHE A 387 -8.37 2.83 41.24
C PHE A 387 -9.42 2.15 40.34
N GLU A 388 -9.05 1.15 39.52
CA GLU A 388 -10.02 0.37 38.73
C GLU A 388 -11.15 -0.22 39.59
N HIS A 389 -10.86 -0.58 40.84
CA HIS A 389 -11.86 -1.09 41.78
C HIS A 389 -12.83 -0.02 42.32
N ALA A 390 -12.48 1.27 42.23
CA ALA A 390 -13.33 2.36 42.70
C ALA A 390 -14.28 2.89 41.59
N ALA A 391 -13.85 2.86 40.33
CA ALA A 391 -14.70 3.22 39.18
C ALA A 391 -15.87 2.22 38.99
N SER A 392 -15.66 0.95 39.34
CA SER A 392 -16.71 -0.08 39.35
C SER A 392 -17.88 0.24 40.31
N ALA A 393 -17.64 1.01 41.37
CA ALA A 393 -18.66 1.35 42.35
C ALA A 393 -19.63 2.47 41.89
N PHE A 394 -19.21 3.34 40.96
CA PHE A 394 -20.02 4.46 40.47
C PHE A 394 -20.65 4.21 39.10
N GLY A 395 -20.11 3.29 38.30
CA GLY A 395 -20.56 3.02 36.93
C GLY A 395 -21.34 1.71 36.77
N LYS A 396 -22.38 1.45 37.57
CA LYS A 396 -23.27 0.31 37.33
C LYS A 396 -24.31 0.66 36.27
N LYS A 397 -23.90 0.65 34.99
CA LYS A 397 -24.73 0.39 33.79
C LYS A 397 -23.83 0.45 32.54
N HIS A 398 -23.72 -0.69 31.84
CA HIS A 398 -23.12 -0.87 30.50
C HIS A 398 -21.62 -1.20 30.39
N ALA A 399 -21.08 -1.99 31.32
CA ALA A 399 -20.00 -2.90 30.95
C ALA A 399 -20.62 -4.15 30.32
N VAL A 400 -20.93 -4.07 29.02
CA VAL A 400 -21.01 -5.27 28.19
C VAL A 400 -19.57 -5.66 27.89
N GLU A 401 -19.24 -6.88 28.29
CA GLU A 401 -17.93 -7.51 28.14
C GLU A 401 -17.44 -7.49 26.67
N ASP A 402 -16.15 -7.19 26.51
CA ASP A 402 -15.24 -7.73 25.49
C ASP A 402 -15.69 -7.77 24.01
N GLU A 403 -16.25 -6.68 23.50
CA GLU A 403 -16.09 -6.33 22.07
C GLU A 403 -14.81 -5.49 21.91
N PRO A 404 -13.99 -5.68 20.86
CA PRO A 404 -12.85 -4.81 20.60
C PRO A 404 -13.36 -3.40 20.31
N LYS A 405 -13.51 -2.59 21.36
CA LYS A 405 -13.92 -1.20 21.25
C LYS A 405 -12.97 -0.54 20.28
N ASP A 406 -13.54 0.05 19.23
CA ASP A 406 -12.80 0.86 18.27
C ASP A 406 -11.87 1.81 19.03
N GLU A 407 -10.61 1.83 18.63
CA GLU A 407 -9.52 2.49 19.34
C GLU A 407 -9.72 4.03 19.38
N VAL A 408 -10.59 4.55 18.52
CA VAL A 408 -11.15 5.91 18.57
C VAL A 408 -12.14 6.08 19.73
N LEU A 409 -13.07 5.13 19.93
CA LEU A 409 -14.05 5.18 21.03
C LEU A 409 -13.35 5.09 22.38
N ARG A 410 -12.30 4.29 22.50
CA ARG A 410 -11.47 4.19 23.70
C ARG A 410 -10.83 5.53 24.09
N ARG A 411 -10.45 6.36 23.11
CA ARG A 411 -9.89 7.71 23.34
C ARG A 411 -10.95 8.77 23.63
N LEU A 412 -12.20 8.56 23.20
CA LEU A 412 -13.32 9.47 23.45
C LEU A 412 -14.00 9.25 24.80
N GLU A 413 -13.91 8.04 25.36
CA GLU A 413 -14.49 7.71 26.68
C GLU A 413 -14.10 8.71 27.79
N PRO A 414 -12.83 9.18 27.88
CA PRO A 414 -12.47 10.24 28.80
C PRO A 414 -13.29 11.52 28.71
N TRP A 415 -13.55 11.95 27.48
CA TRP A 415 -14.31 13.17 27.20
C TRP A 415 -15.77 13.01 27.55
N LEU A 416 -16.34 11.83 27.29
CA LEU A 416 -17.72 11.52 27.65
C LEU A 416 -17.90 11.58 29.17
N PHE A 417 -17.02 10.94 29.93
CA PHE A 417 -17.04 10.99 31.39
C PHE A 417 -16.87 12.42 31.91
N ALA A 418 -15.88 13.16 31.40
CA ALA A 418 -15.61 14.50 31.87
C ALA A 418 -16.77 15.47 31.55
N ALA A 419 -17.46 15.28 30.42
CA ALA A 419 -18.66 16.02 30.08
C ALA A 419 -19.82 15.71 31.05
N GLU A 420 -20.06 14.44 31.36
CA GLU A 420 -21.10 14.03 32.32
C GLU A 420 -20.77 14.52 33.75
N ALA A 421 -19.52 14.43 34.17
CA ALA A 421 -19.04 14.96 35.45
C ALA A 421 -19.18 16.50 35.51
N ALA A 422 -18.89 17.20 34.42
CA ALA A 422 -19.08 18.64 34.32
C ALA A 422 -20.57 19.02 34.40
N GLU A 423 -21.45 18.26 33.74
CA GLU A 423 -22.90 18.49 33.77
C GLU A 423 -23.49 18.28 35.17
N THR A 424 -23.09 17.20 35.84
CA THR A 424 -23.51 16.92 37.23
C THR A 424 -22.96 17.95 38.21
N ALA A 425 -21.70 18.38 38.05
CA ALA A 425 -21.14 19.45 38.86
C ALA A 425 -21.86 20.79 38.63
N ALA A 426 -22.07 21.17 37.36
CA ALA A 426 -22.75 22.40 36.99
C ALA A 426 -24.18 22.43 37.53
N SER A 427 -24.95 21.37 37.33
CA SER A 427 -26.32 21.25 37.87
C SER A 427 -26.35 21.37 39.40
N GLY A 428 -25.41 20.75 40.11
CA GLY A 428 -25.27 20.90 41.57
C GLY A 428 -24.98 22.35 42.00
N THR A 429 -24.12 23.07 41.29
CA THR A 429 -23.85 24.49 41.58
C THR A 429 -25.06 25.37 41.33
N ILE A 430 -25.78 25.15 40.22
CA ILE A 430 -27.02 25.88 39.90
C ILE A 430 -28.06 25.63 40.98
N GLU A 431 -28.24 24.38 41.42
CA GLU A 431 -29.19 24.05 42.49
C GLU A 431 -28.81 24.75 43.81
N ALA A 432 -27.53 24.77 44.18
CA ALA A 432 -27.05 25.47 45.36
C ALA A 432 -27.28 26.99 45.27
N HIS A 433 -27.04 27.60 44.10
CA HIS A 433 -27.31 29.01 43.86
C HIS A 433 -28.80 29.34 43.90
N VAL A 434 -29.65 28.47 43.36
CA VAL A 434 -31.12 28.61 43.43
C VAL A 434 -31.60 28.49 44.88
N LYS A 435 -31.08 27.52 45.65
CA LYS A 435 -31.40 27.37 47.08
C LYS A 435 -30.98 28.61 47.88
N ARG A 436 -29.75 29.09 47.71
CA ARG A 436 -29.26 30.33 48.34
C ARG A 436 -30.10 31.55 47.94
N GLY A 437 -30.49 31.64 46.67
CA GLY A 437 -31.38 32.69 46.16
C GLY A 437 -32.74 32.67 46.85
N LYS A 438 -33.36 31.48 46.97
CA LYS A 438 -34.63 31.30 47.68
C LYS A 438 -34.52 31.68 49.15
N GLU A 439 -33.49 31.23 49.86
CA GLU A 439 -33.24 31.59 51.26
C GLU A 439 -33.07 33.10 51.41
N SER A 440 -32.37 33.76 50.48
CA SER A 440 -32.20 35.22 50.51
C SER A 440 -33.51 35.98 50.27
N MET A 441 -34.36 35.49 49.35
CA MET A 441 -35.69 36.05 49.11
C MET A 441 -36.60 35.86 50.31
N GLU A 442 -36.55 34.71 50.96
CA GLU A 442 -37.34 34.43 52.16
C GLU A 442 -36.93 35.33 53.32
N ARG A 443 -35.63 35.52 53.54
CA ARG A 443 -35.11 36.51 54.52
C ARG A 443 -35.55 37.93 54.20
N PHE A 444 -35.50 38.33 52.92
CA PHE A 444 -36.00 39.64 52.51
C PHE A 444 -37.50 39.78 52.79
N ALA A 445 -38.31 38.77 52.46
CA ALA A 445 -39.75 38.78 52.69
C ALA A 445 -40.09 38.87 54.19
N GLN A 446 -39.37 38.14 55.04
CA GLN A 446 -39.48 38.21 56.50
C GLN A 446 -39.12 39.61 57.01
N SER A 447 -37.97 40.16 56.60
CA SER A 447 -37.55 41.51 57.00
C SER A 447 -38.54 42.59 56.54
N HIS A 448 -39.12 42.44 55.35
CA HIS A 448 -40.14 43.36 54.84
C HIS A 448 -41.45 43.27 55.64
N ALA A 449 -41.88 42.06 56.02
CA ALA A 449 -43.04 41.87 56.88
C ALA A 449 -42.83 42.49 58.27
N GLU A 450 -41.65 42.34 58.86
CA GLU A 450 -41.28 42.99 60.13
C GLU A 450 -41.35 44.52 60.03
N LEU A 451 -40.81 45.10 58.95
CA LEU A 451 -40.90 46.55 58.71
C LEU A 451 -42.35 47.03 58.54
N HIS A 452 -43.22 46.22 57.91
CA HIS A 452 -44.63 46.54 57.78
C HIS A 452 -45.34 46.56 59.14
N LEU A 453 -45.07 45.57 60.01
CA LEU A 453 -45.61 45.52 61.37
C LEU A 453 -45.15 46.71 62.21
N LEU A 454 -43.87 47.10 62.13
CA LEU A 454 -43.34 48.28 62.81
C LEU A 454 -43.97 49.58 62.31
N ARG A 455 -44.32 49.65 61.02
CA ARG A 455 -45.03 50.80 60.45
C ARG A 455 -46.45 50.91 60.97
N GLU A 456 -47.17 49.79 61.08
CA GLU A 456 -48.54 49.75 61.63
C GLU A 456 -48.59 50.07 63.12
N TRP A 457 -47.52 49.80 63.88
CA TRP A 457 -47.44 50.15 65.30
C TRP A 457 -47.12 51.61 65.59
N ASN A 458 -46.50 52.32 64.63
CA ASN A 458 -46.07 53.72 64.78
C ASN A 458 -47.01 54.74 64.11
N GLY A 459 -48.12 54.29 63.52
CA GLY A 459 -49.20 55.12 63.00
C GLY A 459 -50.46 54.95 63.83
#